data_AF-A0A965A9Y9-F1
#
_entry.id   AF-A0A965A9Y9-F1
#
_cell.length_a   1.000
_cell.length_b   1.000
_cell.length_c   1.000
_cell.angle_alpha   90.00
_cell.angle_beta   90.00
_cell.angle_gamma   90.00
#
_symmetry.space_group_name_H-M   'P 1'
#
loop_
_entity.id
_entity.type
_entity.pdbx_description
1 polymer ?
#
loop_
_entity_poly.entity_id
_entity_poly.type
_entity_poly.pdbx_seq_one_letter_code
_entity_poly.pdbx_strand_id
1 'polypeptide(L)'
;LAEMNEDESINIQNAMFAWFLTRRQQGRMWVDVQDVSTTNAILARNGITYDNMAKYSPQEIAKILEVDAIVKGTFDTDKPMSDGASLALGVLVGFWGATNKATINMFIYNAADGRAIVNYNKTVAGSVGSTTDQLINIVMRKASRRIPYTKPKV
;
A
#
# COMPACT_ATOMS: atom_id res chain seq x y z
N LEU A 1 12.37 -12.17 9.70
CA LEU A 1 12.17 -11.72 8.30
C LEU A 1 10.71 -11.77 7.89
N ALA A 2 10.03 -12.91 7.99
CA ALA A 2 8.60 -13.01 7.66
C ALA A 2 7.73 -12.04 8.49
N GLU A 3 7.88 -12.05 9.83
CA GLU A 3 7.17 -11.15 10.75
C GLU A 3 7.44 -9.66 10.45
N MET A 4 8.71 -9.30 10.19
CA MET A 4 9.06 -7.93 9.82
C MET A 4 8.38 -7.48 8.51
N ASN A 5 8.29 -8.37 7.52
CA ASN A 5 7.63 -8.06 6.24
C ASN A 5 6.11 -7.94 6.43
N GLU A 6 5.52 -8.74 7.32
CA GLU A 6 4.10 -8.65 7.67
C GLU A 6 3.79 -7.32 8.36
N ASP A 7 4.57 -6.93 9.37
CA ASP A 7 4.45 -5.63 10.04
C ASP A 7 4.60 -4.46 9.05
N GLU A 8 5.59 -4.54 8.16
CA GLU A 8 5.78 -3.53 7.12
C GLU A 8 4.58 -3.47 6.17
N SER A 9 4.01 -4.61 5.79
CA SER A 9 2.80 -4.65 4.96
C SER A 9 1.59 -4.01 5.63
N ILE A 10 1.43 -4.19 6.94
CA ILE A 10 0.37 -3.55 7.73
C ILE A 10 0.58 -2.03 7.78
N ASN A 11 1.81 -1.59 8.01
CA ASN A 11 2.16 -0.16 8.00
C ASN A 11 1.87 0.47 6.62
N ILE A 12 2.18 -0.23 5.53
CA ILE A 12 1.88 0.24 4.18
C ILE A 12 0.37 0.39 3.97
N GLN A 13 -0.42 -0.60 4.39
CA GLN A 13 -1.88 -0.54 4.30
C GLN A 13 -2.45 0.65 5.11
N ASN A 14 -1.96 0.85 6.34
CA ASN A 14 -2.38 1.96 7.20
C ASN A 14 -2.05 3.32 6.59
N ALA A 15 -0.85 3.49 6.03
CA ALA A 15 -0.46 4.73 5.37
C ALA A 15 -1.31 5.02 4.12
N MET A 16 -1.64 3.99 3.32
CA MET A 16 -2.56 4.13 2.19
C MET A 16 -3.97 4.51 2.66
N PHE A 17 -4.50 3.83 3.69
CA PHE A 17 -5.80 4.11 4.27
C PHE A 17 -5.89 5.56 4.79
N ALA A 18 -4.92 6.00 5.59
CA ALA A 18 -4.84 7.36 6.10
C ALA A 18 -4.81 8.40 4.96
N TRP A 19 -4.07 8.11 3.89
CA TRP A 19 -4.02 8.97 2.71
C TRP A 19 -5.40 9.10 2.04
N PHE A 20 -6.09 7.99 1.82
CA PHE A 20 -7.41 7.99 1.20
C PHE A 20 -8.45 8.68 2.08
N LEU A 21 -8.46 8.39 3.38
CA LEU A 21 -9.34 9.03 4.35
C LEU A 21 -9.15 10.54 4.36
N THR A 22 -7.90 11.01 4.33
CA THR A 22 -7.57 12.44 4.22
C THR A 22 -8.14 13.06 2.95
N ARG A 23 -8.13 12.35 1.81
CA ARG A 23 -8.74 12.86 0.56
C ARG A 23 -10.25 12.90 0.60
N ARG A 24 -10.88 11.90 1.22
CA ARG A 24 -12.32 11.87 1.43
C ARG A 24 -12.76 13.07 2.29
N GLN A 25 -12.07 13.30 3.41
CA GLN A 25 -12.32 14.46 4.29
C GLN A 25 -12.12 15.81 3.56
N GLN A 26 -11.19 15.88 2.61
CA GLN A 26 -10.97 17.07 1.76
C GLN A 26 -11.99 17.21 0.61
N GLY A 27 -12.97 16.31 0.47
CA GLY A 27 -13.93 16.31 -0.64
C GLY A 27 -13.29 16.02 -2.00
N ARG A 28 -12.10 15.40 -2.01
CA ARG A 28 -11.34 15.05 -3.24
C ARG A 28 -11.54 13.61 -3.67
N MET A 29 -12.24 12.81 -2.86
CA MET A 29 -12.54 11.41 -3.09
C MET A 29 -13.95 11.12 -2.59
N TRP A 30 -14.72 10.38 -3.39
CA TRP A 30 -16.13 10.06 -3.13
C TRP A 30 -16.37 8.58 -2.85
N VAL A 31 -15.31 7.78 -2.91
CA VAL A 31 -15.37 6.37 -2.54
C VAL A 31 -15.06 6.24 -1.05
N ASP A 32 -15.76 5.33 -0.40
CA ASP A 32 -15.42 4.89 0.94
C ASP A 32 -14.29 3.85 0.86
N VAL A 33 -13.49 3.79 1.93
CA VAL A 33 -12.37 2.85 2.02
C VAL A 33 -12.59 2.00 3.25
N GLN A 34 -12.57 0.68 3.06
CA GLN A 34 -12.67 -0.29 4.13
C GLN A 34 -11.45 -0.17 5.06
N ASP A 35 -11.67 -0.24 6.37
CA ASP A 35 -10.60 -0.21 7.37
C ASP A 35 -9.64 -1.40 7.19
N VAL A 36 -8.35 -1.17 7.47
CA VAL A 36 -7.29 -2.19 7.37
C VAL A 36 -7.56 -3.37 8.30
N SER A 37 -8.01 -3.10 9.53
CA SER A 37 -8.35 -4.13 10.51
C SER A 37 -9.54 -4.99 10.06
N THR A 38 -10.58 -4.36 9.51
CA THR A 38 -11.75 -5.05 8.95
C THR A 38 -11.35 -5.93 7.76
N THR A 39 -10.57 -5.38 6.84
CA THR A 39 -10.05 -6.09 5.65
C THR A 39 -9.31 -7.37 6.08
N ASN A 40 -8.32 -7.22 6.96
CA ASN A 40 -7.49 -8.34 7.43
C ASN A 40 -8.31 -9.36 8.25
N ALA A 41 -9.28 -8.90 9.05
CA ALA A 41 -10.17 -9.79 9.77
C ALA A 41 -11.06 -10.64 8.84
N ILE A 42 -11.59 -10.04 7.76
CA ILE A 42 -12.39 -10.77 6.77
C ILE A 42 -11.51 -11.80 6.04
N LEU A 43 -10.32 -11.42 5.60
CA LEU A 43 -9.36 -12.34 4.96
C LEU A 43 -9.01 -13.52 5.87
N ALA A 44 -8.66 -13.23 7.13
CA ALA A 44 -8.29 -14.25 8.11
C ALA A 44 -9.44 -15.23 8.40
N ARG A 45 -10.68 -14.74 8.56
CA ARG A 45 -11.87 -15.59 8.77
C ARG A 45 -12.16 -16.51 7.58
N ASN A 46 -11.77 -16.12 6.37
CA ASN A 46 -11.88 -16.94 5.16
C ASN A 46 -10.64 -17.82 4.91
N GLY A 47 -9.72 -17.89 5.88
CA GLY A 47 -8.50 -18.69 5.77
C GLY A 47 -7.51 -18.15 4.73
N ILE A 48 -7.61 -16.88 4.35
CA ILE A 48 -6.68 -16.22 3.43
C ILE A 48 -5.50 -15.70 4.23
N THR A 49 -4.31 -16.16 3.86
CA THR A 49 -3.03 -15.81 4.49
C THR A 49 -2.07 -15.29 3.44
N TYR A 50 -0.95 -14.71 3.87
CA TYR A 50 0.11 -14.26 2.95
C TYR A 50 0.61 -15.39 2.03
N ASP A 51 0.64 -16.64 2.52
CA ASP A 51 1.12 -17.80 1.76
C ASP A 51 0.17 -18.27 0.67
N ASN A 52 -1.15 -18.05 0.84
CA ASN A 52 -2.16 -18.55 -0.08
C ASN A 52 -2.89 -17.47 -0.87
N MET A 53 -2.69 -16.18 -0.54
CA MET A 53 -3.35 -15.05 -1.20
C MET A 53 -3.11 -15.02 -2.72
N ALA A 54 -1.97 -15.54 -3.19
CA ALA A 54 -1.66 -15.65 -4.62
C ALA A 54 -2.57 -16.64 -5.38
N LYS A 55 -3.26 -17.56 -4.68
CA LYS A 55 -4.18 -18.53 -5.27
C LYS A 55 -5.54 -17.93 -5.63
N TYR A 56 -5.85 -16.75 -5.09
CA TYR A 56 -7.12 -16.06 -5.33
C TYR A 56 -6.94 -14.98 -6.38
N SER A 57 -7.88 -14.93 -7.31
CA SER A 57 -8.01 -13.83 -8.25
C SER A 57 -8.41 -12.53 -7.52
N PRO A 58 -8.07 -11.36 -8.07
CA PRO A 58 -8.54 -10.08 -7.55
C PRO A 58 -10.07 -10.02 -7.38
N GLN A 59 -10.81 -10.65 -8.29
CA GLN A 59 -12.27 -10.70 -8.24
C GLN A 59 -12.81 -11.54 -7.08
N GLU A 60 -12.19 -12.69 -6.79
CA GLU A 60 -12.58 -13.52 -5.64
C GLU A 60 -12.30 -12.79 -4.33
N ILE A 61 -11.13 -12.16 -4.20
CA ILE A 61 -10.80 -11.34 -3.03
C ILE A 61 -11.81 -10.20 -2.87
N ALA A 62 -12.15 -9.49 -3.95
CA ALA A 62 -13.12 -8.40 -3.88
C ALA A 62 -14.51 -8.86 -3.41
N LYS A 63 -14.97 -10.03 -3.89
CA LYS A 63 -16.24 -10.63 -3.45
C LYS A 63 -16.23 -11.00 -1.97
N ILE A 64 -15.13 -11.58 -1.49
CA ILE A 64 -14.95 -11.96 -0.08
C ILE A 64 -14.94 -10.73 0.82
N LEU A 65 -14.29 -9.65 0.37
CA LEU A 65 -14.20 -8.38 1.09
C LEU A 65 -15.48 -7.52 0.98
N GLU A 66 -16.42 -7.90 0.12
CA GLU A 66 -17.64 -7.15 -0.19
C GLU A 66 -17.36 -5.71 -0.69
N VAL A 67 -16.36 -5.55 -1.55
CA VAL A 67 -15.95 -4.24 -2.11
C VAL A 67 -16.10 -4.17 -3.62
N ASP A 68 -16.21 -2.95 -4.16
CA ASP A 68 -16.31 -2.66 -5.60
C ASP A 68 -14.96 -2.66 -6.32
N ALA A 69 -13.88 -2.39 -5.60
CA ALA A 69 -12.51 -2.48 -6.09
C ALA A 69 -11.53 -2.86 -5.00
N ILE A 70 -10.43 -3.52 -5.38
CA ILE A 70 -9.33 -3.82 -4.47
C ILE A 70 -8.04 -3.13 -4.88
N VAL A 71 -7.29 -2.68 -3.89
CA VAL A 71 -5.90 -2.24 -4.07
C VAL A 71 -4.99 -3.43 -3.75
N LYS A 72 -4.16 -3.82 -4.71
CA LYS A 72 -3.17 -4.91 -4.55
C LYS A 72 -1.83 -4.45 -5.06
N GLY A 73 -0.74 -4.85 -4.41
CA GLY A 73 0.57 -4.44 -4.88
C GLY A 73 1.73 -5.08 -4.15
N THR A 74 2.93 -4.68 -4.56
CA THR A 74 4.19 -5.02 -3.92
C THR A 74 4.92 -3.74 -3.55
N PHE A 75 5.68 -3.83 -2.45
CA PHE A 75 6.57 -2.79 -1.97
C PHE A 75 7.95 -3.44 -1.78
N ASP A 76 8.95 -2.87 -2.43
CA ASP A 76 10.34 -3.33 -2.35
C ASP A 76 11.20 -2.18 -1.87
N THR A 77 12.04 -2.42 -0.87
CA THR A 77 12.94 -1.42 -0.30
C THR A 77 14.33 -2.00 -0.13
N ASP A 78 15.35 -1.20 -0.40
CA ASP A 78 16.75 -1.58 -0.22
C ASP A 78 17.20 -1.55 1.25
N LYS A 79 16.36 -1.02 2.16
CA LYS A 79 16.62 -0.99 3.60
C LYS A 79 15.37 -1.30 4.42
N PRO A 80 15.49 -2.07 5.53
CA PRO A 80 14.39 -2.27 6.47
C PRO A 80 13.94 -0.93 7.04
N MET A 81 12.65 -0.60 6.89
CA MET A 81 12.12 0.70 7.28
C MET A 81 11.59 0.76 8.72
N SER A 82 11.63 -0.35 9.46
CA SER A 82 11.30 -0.36 10.89
C SER A 82 12.26 0.52 11.69
N ASP A 83 11.72 1.36 12.57
CA ASP A 83 12.48 2.32 13.40
C ASP A 83 13.60 1.64 14.21
N GLY A 84 13.37 0.43 14.72
CA GLY A 84 14.38 -0.33 15.46
C GLY A 84 15.44 -1.01 14.56
N ALA A 85 15.07 -1.43 13.36
CA ALA A 85 15.96 -2.14 12.44
C ALA A 85 16.89 -1.18 11.67
N SER A 86 16.37 -0.01 11.31
CA SER A 86 17.09 1.03 10.58
C SER A 86 18.21 1.67 11.43
N LEU A 87 17.99 1.87 12.74
CA LEU A 87 19.01 2.34 13.68
C LEU A 87 20.16 1.33 13.86
N ALA A 88 19.85 0.04 14.00
CA ALA A 88 20.87 -1.01 14.17
C ALA A 88 21.80 -1.13 12.95
N LEU A 89 21.24 -1.05 11.74
CA LEU A 89 22.03 -1.09 10.50
C LEU A 89 22.87 0.16 10.27
N GLY A 90 22.36 1.34 10.62
CA GLY A 90 23.10 2.60 10.52
C GLY A 90 24.36 2.62 11.39
N VAL A 91 24.29 2.00 12.57
CA VAL A 91 25.43 1.86 13.47
C VAL A 91 26.41 0.77 13.00
N LEU A 92 25.92 -0.36 12.47
CA LEU A 92 26.78 -1.48 12.07
C LEU A 92 27.60 -1.23 10.80
N VAL A 93 27.04 -0.54 9.80
CA VAL A 93 27.57 -0.58 8.42
C VAL A 93 28.35 0.69 8.05
N GLY A 94 28.31 1.76 8.86
CA GLY A 94 29.09 2.99 8.61
C GLY A 94 28.74 3.72 7.30
N PHE A 95 27.67 3.30 6.61
CA PHE A 95 27.23 3.86 5.34
C PHE A 95 26.42 5.13 5.57
N TRP A 96 27.06 6.29 5.45
CA TRP A 96 26.44 7.61 5.30
C TRP A 96 25.84 7.82 3.88
N GLY A 97 25.38 6.73 3.24
CA GLY A 97 24.77 6.71 1.92
C GLY A 97 23.27 7.03 1.99
N ALA A 98 22.97 8.31 1.80
CA ALA A 98 21.73 9.01 2.14
C ALA A 98 20.45 8.66 1.36
N THR A 99 20.43 7.60 0.55
CA THR A 99 19.28 7.29 -0.31
C THR A 99 18.69 5.95 0.09
N ASN A 100 17.41 5.94 0.46
CA ASN A 100 16.61 4.72 0.54
C ASN A 100 15.79 4.67 -0.75
N LYS A 101 15.81 3.59 -1.50
CA LYS A 101 14.97 3.43 -2.69
C LYS A 101 13.84 2.48 -2.35
N ALA A 102 12.61 2.97 -2.47
CA ALA A 102 11.43 2.14 -2.39
C ALA A 102 10.76 2.06 -3.77
N THR A 103 10.51 0.85 -4.25
CA THR A 103 9.73 0.59 -5.46
C THR A 103 8.37 0.07 -5.09
N ILE A 104 7.33 0.82 -5.47
CA ILE A 104 5.94 0.41 -5.28
C ILE A 104 5.37 0.00 -6.63
N ASN A 105 4.75 -1.16 -6.68
CA ASN A 105 3.93 -1.60 -7.79
C ASN A 105 2.49 -1.80 -7.29
N MET A 106 1.62 -0.84 -7.58
CA MET A 106 0.24 -0.81 -7.09
C MET A 106 -0.75 -0.97 -8.23
N PHE A 107 -1.76 -1.80 -8.01
CA PHE A 107 -2.87 -2.03 -8.90
C PHE A 107 -4.19 -1.71 -8.20
N ILE A 108 -5.16 -1.23 -8.98
CA ILE A 108 -6.57 -1.17 -8.59
C ILE A 108 -7.34 -2.07 -9.53
N TYR A 109 -7.96 -3.10 -8.99
CA TYR A 109 -8.77 -4.05 -9.74
C TYR A 109 -10.26 -3.78 -9.50
N ASN A 110 -11.04 -3.81 -10.57
CA ASN A 110 -12.50 -3.76 -10.49
C ASN A 110 -13.06 -5.11 -10.01
N ALA A 111 -14.01 -5.11 -9.09
CA ALA A 111 -14.66 -6.34 -8.62
C ALA A 111 -15.59 -6.96 -9.67
N ALA A 112 -16.19 -6.14 -10.56
CA ALA A 112 -17.18 -6.63 -11.51
C ALA A 112 -16.58 -7.60 -12.55
N ASP A 113 -15.39 -7.30 -13.06
CA ASP A 113 -14.75 -8.04 -14.15
C ASP A 113 -13.31 -8.50 -13.83
N GLY A 114 -12.79 -8.19 -12.63
CA GLY A 114 -11.44 -8.54 -12.21
C GLY A 114 -10.33 -7.79 -12.96
N ARG A 115 -10.65 -6.78 -13.77
CA ARG A 115 -9.67 -6.08 -14.61
C ARG A 115 -8.95 -5.00 -13.82
N ALA A 116 -7.65 -4.86 -14.08
CA ALA A 116 -6.88 -3.72 -13.55
C ALA A 116 -7.35 -2.43 -14.25
N ILE A 117 -7.90 -1.50 -13.48
CA ILE A 117 -8.29 -0.16 -13.96
C ILE A 117 -7.09 0.78 -13.89
N VAL A 118 -6.26 0.62 -12.85
CA VAL A 118 -5.08 1.46 -12.62
C VAL A 118 -3.88 0.56 -12.33
N ASN A 119 -2.75 0.85 -12.96
CA ASN A 119 -1.43 0.39 -12.55
C ASN A 119 -0.56 1.62 -12.26
N TYR A 120 0.14 1.58 -11.14
CA TYR A 120 1.18 2.52 -10.79
C TYR A 120 2.44 1.79 -10.31
N ASN A 121 3.44 1.73 -11.17
CA ASN A 121 4.79 1.30 -10.83
C ASN A 121 5.71 2.51 -10.70
N LYS A 122 6.30 2.70 -9.52
CA LYS A 122 7.24 3.79 -9.29
C LYS A 122 8.28 3.47 -8.23
N THR A 123 9.53 3.74 -8.57
CA THR A 123 10.61 3.92 -7.61
C THR A 123 10.64 5.36 -7.10
N VAL A 124 10.61 5.51 -5.77
CA VAL A 124 10.85 6.75 -5.05
C VAL A 124 12.17 6.65 -4.31
N ALA A 125 12.96 7.72 -4.40
CA ALA A 125 14.15 7.90 -3.59
C ALA A 125 13.74 8.69 -2.34
N GLY A 126 13.89 8.09 -1.16
CA GLY A 126 13.88 8.76 0.12
C GLY A 126 15.25 9.36 0.45
N SER A 127 15.23 10.49 1.16
CA SER A 127 16.40 11.06 1.84
C SER A 127 16.66 10.33 3.17
N VAL A 128 17.81 10.60 3.80
CA VAL A 128 18.14 10.15 5.17
C VAL A 128 16.95 10.39 6.10
N GLY A 129 16.53 9.35 6.82
CA GLY A 129 15.44 9.42 7.81
C GLY A 129 14.03 9.46 7.22
N SER A 130 13.85 9.22 5.91
CA SER A 130 12.49 9.14 5.35
C SER A 130 11.75 7.92 5.90
N THR A 131 10.57 8.14 6.46
CA THR A 131 9.71 7.06 6.97
C THR A 131 8.91 6.39 5.84
N THR A 132 8.39 5.20 6.10
CA THR A 132 7.53 4.45 5.15
C THR A 132 6.34 5.30 4.71
N ASP A 133 5.72 5.99 5.66
CA ASP A 133 4.61 6.91 5.42
C ASP A 133 4.98 8.03 4.45
N GLN A 134 6.17 8.62 4.56
CA GLN A 134 6.60 9.67 3.65
C GLN A 134 6.77 9.17 2.22
N LEU A 135 7.37 7.98 2.03
CA LEU A 135 7.54 7.37 0.71
C LEU A 135 6.19 6.99 0.10
N ILE A 136 5.30 6.38 0.89
CA ILE A 136 3.94 6.06 0.47
C ILE A 136 3.19 7.33 0.12
N ASN A 137 3.27 8.39 0.93
CA ASN A 137 2.62 9.67 0.63
C ASN A 137 3.08 10.26 -0.71
N ILE A 138 4.37 10.16 -1.04
CA ILE A 138 4.91 10.60 -2.35
C ILE A 138 4.32 9.78 -3.49
N VAL A 139 4.26 8.44 -3.33
CA VAL A 139 3.68 7.54 -4.33
C VAL A 139 2.19 7.78 -4.48
N MET A 140 1.44 7.76 -3.39
CA MET A 140 0.00 7.97 -3.35
C MET A 140 -0.41 9.33 -3.91
N ARG A 141 0.37 10.39 -3.66
CA ARG A 141 0.14 11.71 -4.28
C ARG A 141 0.16 11.66 -5.82
N LYS A 142 0.96 10.78 -6.41
CA LYS A 142 1.05 10.60 -7.87
C LYS A 142 0.04 9.57 -8.38
N ALA A 143 -0.07 8.43 -7.71
CA ALA A 143 -0.96 7.34 -8.10
C ALA A 143 -2.44 7.78 -8.08
N SER A 144 -2.85 8.49 -7.04
CA SER A 144 -4.23 8.98 -6.88
C SER A 144 -4.72 9.93 -7.96
N ARG A 145 -3.82 10.66 -8.63
CA ARG A 145 -4.20 11.52 -9.77
C ARG A 145 -4.72 10.72 -10.97
N ARG A 146 -4.45 9.41 -10.99
CA ARG A 146 -4.90 8.48 -12.04
C ARG A 146 -6.07 7.61 -11.59
N ILE A 147 -6.49 7.72 -10.33
CA ILE A 147 -7.63 6.97 -9.82
C ILE A 147 -8.90 7.67 -10.30
N PRO A 148 -9.79 7.00 -11.06
CA PRO A 148 -11.02 7.57 -11.62
C PRO A 148 -12.13 7.86 -10.58
N TYR A 149 -11.74 8.22 -9.35
CA TYR A 149 -12.64 8.60 -8.25
C TYR A 149 -12.44 10.06 -7.80
N THR A 150 -11.73 10.85 -8.59
CA THR A 150 -11.61 12.31 -8.49
C THR A 150 -12.60 12.93 -9.48
N LYS A 151 -13.35 13.99 -9.06
CA LYS A 151 -14.45 14.62 -9.83
C LYS A 151 -14.23 14.60 -11.35
N PRO A 152 -15.27 14.31 -12.17
CA PRO A 152 -15.27 14.76 -13.55
C PRO A 152 -15.05 16.28 -13.54
N LYS A 153 -14.19 16.78 -14.43
CA LYS A 153 -14.19 18.21 -14.72
C LYS A 153 -15.56 18.53 -15.33
N VAL A 154 -16.44 19.11 -14.53
CA VAL A 154 -17.51 19.99 -15.03
C VAL A 154 -16.88 21.29 -15.50
#